data_AF-W3X0G7-F1
#
_entry.id   AF-W3X0G7-F1
#
_cell.length_a   1.000
_cell.length_b   1.000
_cell.length_c   1.000
_cell.angle_alpha   90.00
_cell.angle_beta   90.00
_cell.angle_gamma   90.00
#
_symmetry.space_group_name_H-M   'P 1'
#
loop_
_entity.id
_entity.type
_entity.pdbx_description
1 polymer ?
#
loop_
_entity_poly.entity_id
_entity_poly.type
_entity_poly.pdbx_seq_one_letter_code
_entity_poly.pdbx_strand_id
1 'polypeptide(L)' 'MTAQSISNRYIKLEDLRSLLQSKFGAGNFKIREEDESYEIEVPSILSESEIKSIQKY' A
#
# COMPACT_ATOMS: atom_id res chain seq x y z
N MET A 1 -0.91 13.44 -6.47
CA MET A 1 -1.13 12.14 -5.82
C MET A 1 -1.65 11.19 -6.89
N THR A 2 -1.16 9.96 -6.89
CA THR A 2 -1.50 8.90 -7.84
C THR A 2 -2.23 7.80 -7.09
N ALA A 3 -3.35 7.33 -7.64
CA ALA A 3 -4.06 6.17 -7.13
C ALA A 3 -3.44 4.87 -7.68
N GLN A 4 -3.30 3.86 -6.84
CA GLN A 4 -2.82 2.54 -7.21
C GLN A 4 -3.61 1.49 -6.45
N SER A 5 -4.02 0.41 -7.13
CA SER A 5 -4.71 -0.72 -6.52
C SER A 5 -3.72 -1.84 -6.23
N ILE A 6 -3.76 -2.37 -5.01
CA ILE A 6 -2.90 -3.47 -4.54
C ILE A 6 -3.78 -4.59 -4.04
N SER A 7 -3.53 -5.84 -4.44
CA SER A 7 -4.35 -6.96 -3.96
C SER A 7 -4.18 -7.18 -2.45
N ASN A 8 -5.29 -7.32 -1.72
CA ASN A 8 -5.28 -7.51 -0.25
C ASN A 8 -5.04 -8.98 0.17
N ARG A 9 -4.98 -9.90 -0.81
CA ARG A 9 -5.01 -11.35 -0.59
C ARG A 9 -3.88 -11.90 0.29
N TYR A 10 -2.72 -11.24 0.27
CA TYR A 10 -1.51 -11.65 1.00
C TYR A 10 -0.81 -10.48 1.69
N ILE A 11 -1.52 -9.36 1.84
CA ILE A 11 -0.95 -8.12 2.37
C ILE A 11 -1.85 -7.70 3.52
N LYS A 12 -1.27 -7.54 4.72
CA LYS A 12 -2.00 -6.98 5.84
C LYS A 12 -2.03 -5.46 5.72
N LEU A 13 -3.17 -4.86 6.05
CA LEU A 13 -3.32 -3.40 6.09
C LEU A 13 -2.25 -2.73 6.97
N GLU A 14 -1.86 -3.35 8.08
CA GLU A 14 -0.82 -2.84 8.98
C GLU A 14 0.58 -2.80 8.34
N ASP A 15 0.96 -3.87 7.63
CA ASP A 15 2.23 -3.94 6.89
C ASP A 15 2.23 -2.90 5.76
N LEU A 16 1.12 -2.77 5.01
CA LEU A 16 0.96 -1.76 3.96
C LEU A 16 1.06 -0.34 4.51
N ARG A 17 0.35 -0.05 5.60
CA ARG A 17 0.40 1.26 6.27
C ARG A 17 1.80 1.58 6.77
N SER A 18 2.51 0.60 7.34
CA SER A 18 3.88 0.78 7.82
C SER A 18 4.84 1.09 6.66
N LEU A 19 4.73 0.38 5.54
CA LEU A 19 5.51 0.66 4.33
C LEU A 19 5.26 2.08 3.81
N LEU A 20 3.99 2.46 3.67
CA LEU A 20 3.60 3.78 3.18
C LEU A 20 4.08 4.90 4.11
N GLN A 21 3.97 4.70 5.42
CA GLN A 21 4.48 5.65 6.41
C GLN A 21 6.01 5.74 6.37
N SER A 22 6.73 4.63 6.21
CA SER A 22 8.18 4.63 6.10
C SER A 22 8.68 5.32 4.83
N LYS A 23 7.93 5.21 3.72
CA LYS A 23 8.35 5.73 2.41
C LYS A 23 7.94 7.18 2.18
N PHE A 24 6.70 7.52 2.48
CA PHE A 24 6.11 8.82 2.17
C PHE A 24 5.95 9.71 3.40
N GLY A 25 6.09 9.17 4.60
CA GLY A 25 5.77 9.86 5.85
C GLY A 25 4.28 9.83 6.16
N ALA A 26 3.94 10.07 7.43
CA ALA A 26 2.55 10.13 7.88
C ALA A 26 1.81 11.29 7.20
N GLY A 27 0.62 11.02 6.63
CA GLY A 27 -0.25 12.03 6.02
C GLY A 27 -0.04 12.27 4.52
N ASN A 28 0.97 11.67 3.90
CA ASN A 28 1.20 11.75 2.45
C ASN A 28 0.59 10.60 1.66
N PHE A 29 -0.20 9.75 2.31
CA PHE A 29 -0.89 8.64 1.66
C PHE A 29 -2.30 8.48 2.20
N LYS A 30 -3.17 7.84 1.40
CA LYS A 30 -4.48 7.35 1.84
C LYS A 30 -4.61 5.89 1.45
N ILE A 31 -5.37 5.14 2.24
CA ILE A 31 -5.70 3.75 1.97
C ILE A 31 -7.22 3.63 2.06
N ARG A 32 -7.82 2.97 1.08
CA ARG A 32 -9.20 2.50 1.05
C ARG A 32 -9.15 0.99 0.88
N GLU A 33 -9.88 0.29 1.73
CA GLU A 33 -10.06 -1.16 1.62
C GLU A 33 -11.29 -1.43 0.76
N GLU A 34 -11.08 -2.16 -0.33
CA GLU A 34 -12.12 -2.77 -1.16
C GLU A 34 -12.10 -4.28 -0.91
N ASP A 35 -13.13 -5.01 -1.35
CA ASP A 35 -13.33 -6.43 -1.06
C ASP A 35 -12.05 -7.29 -1.29
N GLU A 36 -11.36 -7.12 -2.42
CA GLU A 36 -10.18 -7.93 -2.80
C GLU A 36 -8.89 -7.10 -3.00
N SER A 37 -8.92 -5.81 -2.66
CA SER A 37 -7.79 -4.92 -2.88
C SER A 37 -7.77 -3.70 -1.97
N TYR A 38 -6.57 -3.19 -1.71
CA TYR A 38 -6.32 -1.86 -1.16
C TYR A 38 -6.15 -0.85 -2.29
N GLU A 39 -7.04 0.11 -2.37
CA GLU A 39 -6.81 1.33 -3.15
C GLU A 39 -5.98 2.30 -2.31
N ILE A 40 -4.80 2.64 -2.80
CA ILE A 40 -3.91 3.60 -2.13
C ILE A 40 -3.74 4.86 -2.98
N GLU A 41 -3.81 6.03 -2.35
CA GLU A 41 -3.38 7.28 -2.96
C GLU A 41 -2.02 7.65 -2.40
N VAL A 42 -1.00 7.72 -3.26
CA VAL A 42 0.39 7.95 -2.88
C VAL A 42 1.03 9.03 -3.75
N PRO A 43 2.11 9.70 -3.30
CA PRO A 43 2.81 10.69 -4.11
C PRO A 43 3.47 10.07 -5.34
N SER A 44 3.90 8.81 -5.23
CA SER A 44 4.55 8.05 -6.29
C SER A 44 4.16 6.59 -6.17
N ILE A 45 4.02 5.89 -7.31
CA ILE A 45 3.63 4.48 -7.35
C ILE A 45 4.61 3.60 -6.57
N LEU A 46 4.08 2.57 -5.88
CA LEU A 46 4.92 1.55 -5.29
C LEU A 46 5.40 0.60 -6.39
N SER A 47 6.68 0.23 -6.30
CA SER A 47 7.26 -0.79 -7.17
C SER A 47 6.85 -2.19 -6.71
N GLU A 48 6.79 -3.15 -7.63
CA GLU A 48 6.47 -4.54 -7.30
C GLU A 48 7.36 -5.11 -6.19
N SER A 49 8.65 -4.78 -6.15
CA SER A 49 9.57 -5.23 -5.11
C SER A 49 9.17 -4.76 -3.71
N GLU A 50 8.58 -3.58 -3.59
CA GLU A 50 8.14 -3.03 -2.31
C GLU A 50 6.86 -3.69 -1.84
N ILE A 51 5.91 -3.88 -2.77
CA ILE A 51 4.67 -4.63 -2.53
C ILE A 51 5.01 -6.06 -2.10
N LYS A 52 5.97 -6.71 -2.78
CA LYS A 52 6.46 -8.05 -2.41
C LYS A 52 7.15 -8.10 -1.05
N SER A 53 7.73 -7.00 -0.58
CA SER A 53 8.38 -6.96 0.74
C SER A 53 7.37 -7.08 1.90
N ILE A 54 6.13 -6.64 1.68
CA ILE A 54 5.03 -6.73 2.65
C ILE A 54 4.05 -7.87 2.35
N GLN A 55 4.21 -8.54 1.20
CA GLN A 55 3.41 -9.69 0.82
C GLN A 55 3.88 -10.91 1.60
N LYS A 56 3.10 -11.34 2.59
CA LYS A 56 3.38 -12.54 3.40
C LYS A 56 2.47 -13.69 2.93
N TYR A 57 3.10 -14.76 2.45
CA TYR A 57 2.46 -16.03 2.09
C TYR A 57 2.16 -16.88 3.32
#